data_AF-A0A4P2PZ31-F1
#
_entry.id   AF-A0A4P2PZ31-F1
#
_cell.length_a   1.000
_cell.length_b   1.000
_cell.length_c   1.000
_cell.angle_alpha   90.00
_cell.angle_beta   90.00
_cell.angle_gamma   90.00
#
_symmetry.space_group_name_H-M   'P 1'
#
loop_
_entity.id
_entity.type
_entity.pdbx_description
1 polymer ?
#
loop_
_entity_poly.entity_id
_entity_poly.type
_entity_poly.pdbx_seq_one_letter_code
_entity_poly.pdbx_strand_id
1 'polypeptide(L)'
;MLKHPTISAWQRDHEGGYQAEIRGWTLRVRWIPERPGELRGFVWEAEGPEGKKITSSEVHEEIEVAMANAEECVAPAPEKHEGKTVD
;
A
#
# COMPACT_ATOMS: atom_id res chain seq x y z
N MET A 1 9.33 -10.97 -7.97
CA MET A 1 8.04 -10.70 -8.62
C MET A 1 7.82 -9.20 -8.53
N LEU A 2 7.56 -8.50 -9.64
CA LEU A 2 7.07 -7.13 -9.58
C LEU A 2 5.66 -7.18 -8.94
N LYS A 3 5.47 -6.48 -7.83
CA LYS A 3 4.14 -6.29 -7.23
C LYS A 3 3.49 -5.07 -7.89
N HIS A 4 2.23 -5.19 -8.29
CA HIS A 4 1.45 -4.11 -8.90
C HIS A 4 0.16 -3.89 -8.12
N PRO A 5 -0.34 -2.64 -8.02
CA PRO A 5 -1.64 -2.37 -7.46
C PRO A 5 -2.71 -3.08 -8.28
N THR A 6 -3.64 -3.71 -7.59
CA THR A 6 -4.73 -4.48 -8.20
C THR A 6 -6.00 -3.65 -8.32
N ILE A 7 -6.07 -2.49 -7.66
CA ILE A 7 -7.28 -1.69 -7.54
C ILE A 7 -7.12 -0.41 -8.36
N SER A 8 -8.03 -0.14 -9.30
CA SER A 8 -8.04 1.07 -10.13
C SER A 8 -8.55 2.32 -9.40
N ALA A 9 -8.37 2.41 -8.08
CA ALA A 9 -8.84 3.51 -7.23
C ALA A 9 -7.77 4.58 -6.98
N TRP A 10 -6.53 4.33 -7.38
CA TRP A 10 -5.44 5.27 -7.17
C TRP A 10 -5.61 6.54 -8.02
N GLN A 11 -5.66 7.67 -7.33
CA GLN A 11 -5.69 9.00 -7.91
C GLN A 11 -4.41 9.73 -7.57
N ARG A 12 -3.90 10.51 -8.52
CA ARG A 12 -2.73 11.34 -8.29
C ARG A 12 -3.11 12.52 -7.39
N ASP A 13 -2.33 12.71 -6.33
CA ASP A 13 -2.45 13.86 -5.44
C ASP A 13 -1.77 15.09 -6.08
N HIS A 14 -2.27 16.28 -5.76
CA HIS A 14 -1.71 17.57 -6.15
C HIS A 14 -0.25 17.74 -5.69
N GLU A 15 0.16 17.09 -4.59
CA GLU A 15 1.53 17.14 -4.07
C GLU A 15 2.49 16.13 -4.73
N GLY A 16 2.05 15.43 -5.78
CA GLY A 16 2.88 14.47 -6.52
C GLY A 16 2.92 13.07 -5.91
N GLY A 17 2.09 12.81 -4.89
CA GLY A 17 1.80 11.48 -4.38
C GLY A 17 0.61 10.82 -5.10
N TYR A 18 0.16 9.70 -4.55
CA TYR A 18 -1.05 9.02 -4.96
C TYR A 18 -1.87 8.64 -3.75
N GLN A 19 -3.19 8.68 -3.88
CA GLN A 19 -4.12 8.29 -2.84
C GLN A 19 -5.18 7.33 -3.38
N ALA A 20 -5.70 6.45 -2.52
CA ALA A 20 -6.84 5.61 -2.82
C ALA A 20 -7.69 5.43 -1.56
N GLU A 21 -9.00 5.29 -1.73
CA GLU A 21 -9.90 4.91 -0.64
C GLU A 21 -10.38 3.47 -0.85
N ILE A 22 -10.08 2.60 0.11
CA ILE A 22 -10.32 1.16 0.00
C ILE A 22 -10.91 0.68 1.33
N ARG A 23 -12.17 0.25 1.31
CA ARG A 23 -12.83 -0.39 2.47
C ARG A 23 -12.79 0.47 3.76
N GLY A 24 -12.95 1.78 3.63
CA GLY A 24 -12.88 2.71 4.75
C GLY A 24 -11.46 3.06 5.21
N TRP A 25 -10.45 2.62 4.46
CA TRP A 25 -9.06 3.06 4.62
C TRP A 25 -8.69 4.08 3.55
N THR A 26 -8.05 5.16 3.95
CA THR A 26 -7.37 6.09 3.05
C THR A 26 -5.91 5.68 2.95
N LEU A 27 -5.51 5.23 1.78
CA LEU A 27 -4.13 4.90 1.45
C LEU A 27 -3.47 6.12 0.80
N ARG A 28 -2.21 6.39 1.15
CA ARG A 28 -1.38 7.42 0.52
C ARG A 28 -0.01 6.84 0.21
N VAL A 29 0.52 7.18 -0.96
CA VAL A 29 1.87 6.86 -1.40
C VAL A 29 2.57 8.17 -1.74
N ARG A 30 3.76 8.36 -1.18
CA ARG A 30 4.57 9.57 -1.39
C ARG A 30 6.00 9.23 -1.75
N TRP A 31 6.59 10.08 -2.59
CA TRP A 31 8.02 10.03 -2.89
C TRP A 31 8.84 10.68 -1.79
N ILE A 32 9.92 10.03 -1.38
CA ILE A 32 10.96 10.58 -0.52
C ILE A 32 12.21 10.81 -1.38
N PRO A 33 12.71 12.06 -1.46
CA PRO A 33 13.93 12.36 -2.20
C PRO A 33 15.16 11.81 -1.48
N GLU A 34 16.24 11.62 -2.23
CA GLU A 34 17.52 11.20 -1.67
C GLU A 34 18.08 12.24 -0.69
N ARG A 35 18.53 11.78 0.48
CA ARG A 35 19.22 12.59 1.49
C ARG A 35 20.43 11.83 2.04
N PRO A 36 21.46 12.51 2.56
CA PRO A 36 22.62 11.83 3.14
C PRO A 36 22.19 10.88 4.27
N GLY A 37 22.39 9.58 4.07
CA GLY A 37 22.03 8.53 5.04
C GLY A 37 20.60 8.01 4.95
N GLU A 38 19.76 8.50 4.02
CA GLU A 38 18.39 8.03 3.80
C GLU A 38 18.24 7.47 2.36
N LEU A 39 17.51 6.37 2.23
CA LEU A 39 17.17 5.80 0.92
C LEU A 39 16.09 6.65 0.22
N ARG A 40 16.28 6.89 -1.07
CA ARG A 40 15.23 7.47 -1.93
C ARG A 40 14.21 6.39 -2.31
N GLY A 41 12.98 6.81 -2.56
CA GLY A 41 11.94 5.91 -3.04
C GLY A 41 10.56 6.31 -2.58
N PHE A 42 9.62 5.40 -2.73
CA PHE A 42 8.23 5.53 -2.33
C PHE A 42 8.01 4.88 -0.96
N VAL A 43 7.28 5.59 -0.13
CA VAL A 43 6.70 5.04 1.10
C VAL A 43 5.19 5.15 1.02
N TRP A 44 4.51 4.31 1.78
CA TRP A 44 3.07 4.32 1.88
C TRP A 44 2.59 4.44 3.33
N GLU A 45 1.39 4.95 3.49
CA GLU A 45 0.65 4.98 4.74
C GLU A 45 -0.81 4.63 4.48
N ALA A 46 -1.45 4.05 5.50
CA ALA A 46 -2.85 3.66 5.51
C ALA A 46 -3.49 4.22 6.77
N GLU A 47 -4.53 5.02 6.60
CA GLU A 47 -5.34 5.59 7.67
C GLU A 47 -6.72 4.93 7.63
N GLY A 48 -7.06 4.21 8.70
CA GLY A 48 -8.27 3.42 8.81
C GLY A 48 -9.33 4.06 9.69
N PRO A 49 -10.46 3.37 9.87
CA PRO A 49 -11.51 3.80 10.78
C PRO A 49 -10.95 3.98 12.20
N GLU A 50 -11.55 4.92 12.95
CA GLU A 50 -11.14 5.26 14.32
C GLU A 50 -9.72 5.82 14.43
N GLY A 51 -9.17 6.35 13.33
CA GLY A 51 -7.85 7.00 13.32
C GLY A 51 -6.68 6.02 13.40
N LYS A 52 -6.92 4.73 13.13
CA LYS A 52 -5.84 3.73 13.07
C LYS A 52 -4.88 4.08 11.94
N LYS A 53 -3.58 4.15 12.23
CA LYS A 53 -2.55 4.46 11.22
C LYS A 53 -1.56 3.31 11.09
N ILE A 54 -1.25 2.96 9.85
CA ILE A 54 -0.22 1.98 9.50
C ILE A 54 0.69 2.65 8.49
N THR A 55 2.00 2.52 8.66
CA THR A 55 3.00 3.12 7.77
C THR A 55 3.98 2.06 7.31
N SER A 56 4.51 2.23 6.11
CA SER A 56 5.59 1.38 5.59
C SER A 56 6.82 1.44 6.49
N SER A 57 7.40 0.28 6.80
CA SER A 57 8.73 0.18 7.42
C SER A 57 9.86 0.27 6.40
N GLU A 58 9.56 0.12 5.11
CA GLU A 58 10.53 0.04 4.03
C GLU A 58 10.31 1.15 2.99
N VAL A 59 11.38 1.50 2.28
CA VAL A 59 11.35 2.39 1.13
C VAL A 59 11.40 1.52 -0.13
N HIS A 60 10.45 1.72 -1.04
CA HIS A 60 10.36 0.97 -2.30
C HIS A 60 10.82 1.83 -3.47
N GLU A 61 11.69 1.33 -4.34
CA GLU A 61 12.14 2.09 -5.51
C GLU A 61 10.99 2.35 -6.52
N GLU A 62 10.08 1.38 -6.65
CA GLU A 62 8.98 1.41 -7.61
C GLU A 62 7.66 1.78 -6.93
N ILE A 63 6.94 2.73 -7.53
CA ILE A 63 5.66 3.21 -6.97
C ILE A 63 4.59 2.13 -6.93
N GLU A 64 4.55 1.27 -7.95
CA GLU A 64 3.59 0.19 -8.06
C GLU A 64 3.76 -0.83 -6.91
N VAL A 65 5.01 -1.04 -6.48
CA VAL A 65 5.30 -1.90 -5.33
C VAL A 65 4.81 -1.25 -4.04
N ALA A 66 5.02 0.06 -3.87
CA ALA A 66 4.50 0.76 -2.68
C ALA A 66 2.96 0.72 -2.63
N MET A 67 2.29 0.95 -3.76
CA MET A 67 0.83 0.85 -3.84
C MET A 67 0.32 -0.56 -3.54
N ALA A 68 0.95 -1.58 -4.11
CA ALA A 68 0.58 -2.98 -3.87
C ALA A 68 0.73 -3.37 -2.40
N ASN A 69 1.81 -2.96 -1.73
CA ASN A 69 1.99 -3.24 -0.31
C ASN A 69 0.96 -2.49 0.56
N ALA A 70 0.59 -1.25 0.19
CA ALA A 70 -0.47 -0.52 0.87
C ALA A 70 -1.83 -1.24 0.74
N GLU A 71 -2.15 -1.75 -0.46
CA GLU A 71 -3.37 -2.54 -0.70
C GLU A 71 -3.37 -3.85 0.11
N GLU A 72 -2.26 -4.60 0.10
CA GLU A 72 -2.11 -5.84 0.87
C GLU A 72 -2.30 -5.62 2.37
N CYS A 73 -1.85 -4.48 2.90
CA CYS A 73 -1.97 -4.17 4.33
C CYS A 73 -3.42 -4.02 4.80
N VAL A 74 -4.30 -3.53 3.93
CA VAL A 74 -5.73 -3.33 4.22
C VAL A 74 -6.61 -4.41 3.58
N ALA A 75 -5.98 -5.37 2.89
CA ALA A 75 -6.66 -6.53 2.34
C ALA A 75 -7.25 -7.37 3.49
N PRO A 76 -8.40 -8.02 3.26
CA PRO A 76 -8.93 -8.96 4.23
C PRO A 76 -7.92 -10.11 4.36
N ALA A 77 -7.83 -10.70 5.56
CA ALA A 77 -7.05 -11.93 5.72
C ALA A 77 -7.51 -12.93 4.63
N PRO A 78 -6.59 -13.60 3.92
CA PRO A 78 -6.98 -14.59 2.94
C PRO A 78 -7.88 -15.59 3.66
N GLU A 79 -9.11 -15.75 3.17
CA GLU A 79 -9.98 -16.82 3.63
C GLU A 79 -9.16 -18.11 3.47
N LYS A 80 -8.83 -18.76 4.59
CA LYS A 80 -8.25 -20.09 4.55
C LYS A 80 -9.32 -20.98 3.91
N HIS A 81 -9.26 -21.15 2.60
CA HIS A 81 -9.91 -22.26 1.94
C HIS A 81 -9.17 -23.51 2.41
N GLU A 82 -9.56 -24.04 3.57
CA GLU A 82 -9.28 -25.43 3.91
C GLU A 82 -9.99 -26.26 2.86
N GLY A 83 -9.20 -26.68 1.85
CA GLY A 83 -9.62 -27.58 0.81
C GLY A 83 -10.20 -28.82 1.48
N LYS A 84 -11.52 -29.00 1.34
CA LYS A 84 -12.18 -30.24 1.68
C LYS A 84 -11.66 -31.29 0.69
N THR A 85 -10.62 -32.03 1.07
CA THR A 85 -10.25 -33.28 0.41
C THR A 85 -11.45 -34.22 0.57
N VAL A 86 -12.17 -34.40 -0.52
CA VAL A 86 -13.18 -35.45 -0.66
C VAL A 86 -12.41 -36.74 -0.93
N ASP A 87 -12.51 -37.69 -0.01
CA ASP A 87 -12.26 -39.13 -0.24
C ASP A 87 -13.58 -39.78 -0.69
#